data_AF-A0A0S4U4E8-F1
#
_entry.id   AF-A0A0S4U4E8-F1
#
_cell.length_a   1.000
_cell.length_b   1.000
_cell.length_c   1.000
_cell.angle_alpha   90.00
_cell.angle_beta   90.00
_cell.angle_gamma   90.00
#
_symmetry.space_group_name_H-M   'P 1'
#
loop_
_entity.id
_entity.type
_entity.pdbx_description
1 polymer ?
#
loop_
_entity_poly.entity_id
_entity_poly.type
_entity_poly.pdbx_seq_one_letter_code
_entity_poly.pdbx_strand_id
1 'polypeptide(L)'
;MHFASRYAGFISVAALCLGLTACSDRTTDTAKQINREIEASKSISDPIAALAKLDPLQGKARETLNDCEMVCGSIVKAVRNLNDERTIRIMQSMDKLSPAKLAEYFNGDAEMVLQDDMAPRILAAAQVSAGAPADHQLLRVAGQIVRDGKYVIRSSDKAAEYFARAWLAGDPIAAANNAQLYDSLHDLNNAYLWALRCKGACRPDDAYRPVNPESLRSRLSTAAIRQAEQAALDPTVLALAGR
;
A
#
# COMPACT_ATOMS: atom_id res chain seq x y z
N MET A 1 -12.58 55.66 -30.75
CA MET A 1 -11.64 54.77 -31.45
C MET A 1 -11.21 53.67 -30.49
N HIS A 2 -11.53 52.43 -30.87
CA HIS A 2 -11.12 51.08 -30.43
C HIS A 2 -10.44 50.78 -29.08
N PHE A 3 -11.17 50.00 -28.28
CA PHE A 3 -10.83 48.76 -27.53
C PHE A 3 -9.40 48.18 -27.56
N ALA A 4 -8.93 47.75 -26.38
CA ALA A 4 -8.37 46.41 -26.10
C ALA A 4 -8.09 46.28 -24.58
N SER A 5 -8.97 45.63 -23.80
CA SER A 5 -8.88 44.22 -23.41
C SER A 5 -7.52 43.82 -22.81
N ARG A 6 -7.47 43.77 -21.47
CA ARG A 6 -6.45 43.04 -20.69
C ARG A 6 -7.16 42.10 -19.70
N TYR A 7 -7.82 41.09 -20.24
CA TYR A 7 -8.16 39.87 -19.51
C TYR A 7 -7.57 38.71 -20.28
N ALA A 8 -6.32 38.37 -19.98
CA ALA A 8 -5.66 37.19 -20.51
C ALA A 8 -5.32 36.28 -19.33
N GLY A 9 -5.87 35.07 -19.33
CA GLY A 9 -5.26 33.94 -18.62
C GLY A 9 -6.03 33.29 -17.47
N PHE A 10 -7.37 33.35 -17.40
CA PHE A 10 -8.10 32.25 -16.75
C PHE A 10 -8.30 31.15 -17.79
N ILE A 11 -7.31 30.26 -17.93
CA ILE A 11 -7.52 28.99 -18.61
C ILE A 11 -8.48 28.21 -17.71
N SER A 12 -9.75 28.21 -18.09
CA SER A 12 -10.79 27.40 -17.46
C SER A 12 -10.33 25.95 -17.39
N VAL A 13 -10.24 25.42 -16.18
CA VAL A 13 -9.98 23.99 -15.86
C VAL A 13 -10.93 23.04 -16.62
N ALA A 14 -12.01 23.55 -17.20
CA ALA A 14 -12.93 22.83 -18.09
C ALA A 14 -12.29 22.27 -19.38
N ALA A 15 -11.18 22.83 -19.87
CA ALA A 15 -10.56 22.37 -21.12
C ALA A 15 -9.80 21.03 -21.02
N LEU A 16 -9.55 20.52 -19.80
CA LEU A 16 -8.87 19.24 -19.58
C LEU A 16 -9.81 18.02 -19.57
N CYS A 17 -11.12 18.21 -19.68
CA CYS A 17 -12.09 17.11 -19.64
C CYS A 17 -12.50 16.58 -21.04
N LEU A 18 -11.82 16.99 -22.12
CA LEU A 18 -12.13 16.56 -23.50
C LEU A 18 -11.34 15.30 -23.87
N GLY A 19 -11.72 14.17 -23.29
CA GLY A 19 -11.27 12.85 -23.74
C GLY A 19 -11.91 12.45 -25.08
N LEU A 20 -11.26 11.53 -25.82
CA LEU A 20 -11.83 10.87 -27.00
C LEU A 20 -13.22 10.28 -26.68
N THR A 21 -14.16 10.31 -27.62
CA THR A 21 -15.56 9.87 -27.42
C THR A 21 -15.69 8.48 -26.79
N ALA A 22 -14.82 7.54 -27.18
CA ALA A 22 -14.76 6.19 -26.60
C ALA A 22 -14.44 6.16 -25.09
N CYS A 23 -13.63 7.12 -24.61
CA CYS A 23 -13.34 7.27 -23.19
C CYS A 23 -14.54 7.86 -22.44
N SER A 24 -15.28 8.79 -23.05
CA SER A 24 -16.51 9.35 -22.46
C SER A 24 -17.56 8.26 -22.21
N ASP A 25 -17.76 7.35 -23.16
CA ASP A 25 -18.73 6.25 -23.03
C ASP A 25 -18.30 5.24 -21.97
N ARG A 26 -17.06 4.75 -22.04
CA ARG A 26 -16.52 3.76 -21.08
C ARG A 26 -16.56 4.28 -19.64
N THR A 27 -16.20 5.53 -19.42
CA THR A 27 -16.22 6.15 -18.09
C THR A 27 -17.65 6.35 -17.58
N THR A 28 -18.58 6.73 -18.45
CA THR A 28 -20.00 6.85 -18.11
C THR A 28 -20.63 5.50 -17.76
N ASP A 29 -20.35 4.45 -18.53
CA ASP A 29 -20.90 3.12 -18.28
C ASP A 29 -20.33 2.50 -17.00
N THR A 30 -19.04 2.68 -16.74
CA THR A 30 -18.41 2.26 -15.49
C THR A 30 -19.01 3.01 -14.30
N ALA A 31 -19.22 4.33 -14.41
CA ALA A 31 -19.88 5.11 -13.37
C ALA A 31 -21.31 4.62 -13.09
N LYS A 32 -22.10 4.31 -14.14
CA LYS A 32 -23.44 3.74 -13.99
C LYS A 32 -23.41 2.36 -13.35
N GLN A 33 -22.44 1.52 -13.68
CA GLN A 33 -22.30 0.22 -13.03
C GLN A 33 -21.98 0.38 -11.55
N ILE A 34 -20.99 1.20 -11.20
CA ILE A 34 -20.62 1.46 -9.80
C ILE A 34 -21.83 1.91 -8.99
N ASN A 35 -22.57 2.92 -9.47
CA ASN A 35 -23.73 3.43 -8.75
C ASN A 35 -24.85 2.37 -8.61
N ARG A 36 -25.08 1.54 -9.64
CA ARG A 36 -26.05 0.42 -9.54
C ARG A 36 -25.65 -0.59 -8.48
N GLU A 37 -24.38 -0.95 -8.41
CA GLU A 37 -23.89 -1.92 -7.43
C GLU A 37 -23.87 -1.36 -6.00
N ILE A 38 -23.61 -0.05 -5.83
CA ILE A 38 -23.78 0.64 -4.55
C ILE A 38 -25.24 0.58 -4.10
N GLU A 39 -26.22 0.89 -4.96
CA GLU A 39 -27.63 0.78 -4.56
C GLU A 39 -28.04 -0.66 -4.24
N ALA A 40 -27.52 -1.62 -4.99
CA ALA A 40 -27.78 -3.04 -4.74
C ALA A 40 -27.08 -3.59 -3.50
N SER A 41 -25.98 -2.99 -3.03
CA SER A 41 -25.32 -3.41 -1.79
C SER A 41 -26.06 -2.94 -0.54
N LYS A 42 -26.81 -1.83 -0.63
CA LYS A 42 -27.61 -1.30 0.50
C LYS A 42 -28.69 -2.25 1.00
N SER A 43 -29.19 -3.14 0.15
CA SER A 43 -30.16 -4.18 0.54
C SER A 43 -29.52 -5.42 1.16
N ILE A 44 -28.19 -5.52 1.18
CA ILE A 44 -27.45 -6.62 1.81
C ILE A 44 -27.22 -6.26 3.28
N SER A 45 -27.83 -7.02 4.19
CA SER A 45 -27.73 -6.77 5.63
C SER A 45 -26.37 -7.13 6.22
N ASP A 46 -25.70 -8.16 5.68
CA ASP A 46 -24.35 -8.53 6.11
C ASP A 46 -23.31 -7.60 5.46
N PRO A 47 -22.58 -6.78 6.25
CA PRO A 47 -21.59 -5.86 5.70
C PRO A 47 -20.43 -6.56 4.99
N ILE A 48 -20.08 -7.81 5.35
CA ILE A 48 -19.03 -8.56 4.66
C ILE A 48 -19.50 -8.98 3.27
N ALA A 49 -20.72 -9.54 3.17
CA ALA A 49 -21.32 -9.85 1.87
C ALA A 49 -21.50 -8.61 0.98
N ALA A 50 -21.83 -7.45 1.58
CA ALA A 50 -21.89 -6.18 0.86
C ALA A 50 -20.50 -5.77 0.31
N LEU A 51 -19.44 -5.89 1.13
CA LEU A 51 -18.07 -5.61 0.70
C LEU A 51 -17.59 -6.52 -0.42
N ALA A 52 -17.89 -7.82 -0.35
CA ALA A 52 -17.53 -8.77 -1.40
C ALA A 52 -18.09 -8.37 -2.78
N LYS A 53 -19.21 -7.65 -2.80
CA LYS A 53 -19.81 -7.07 -4.01
C LYS A 53 -19.11 -5.80 -4.49
N LEU A 54 -18.67 -4.96 -3.55
CA LEU A 54 -18.10 -3.63 -3.82
C LEU A 54 -16.59 -3.66 -4.14
N ASP A 55 -15.82 -4.53 -3.49
CA ASP A 55 -14.35 -4.62 -3.64
C ASP A 55 -13.89 -4.77 -5.10
N PRO A 56 -14.50 -5.65 -5.93
CA PRO A 56 -14.08 -5.80 -7.33
C PRO A 56 -14.22 -4.51 -8.17
N LEU A 57 -15.07 -3.58 -7.74
CA LEU A 57 -15.32 -2.33 -8.47
C LEU A 57 -14.16 -1.34 -8.35
N GLN A 58 -13.33 -1.43 -7.31
CA GLN A 58 -12.16 -0.55 -7.18
C GLN A 58 -11.13 -0.78 -8.29
N GLY A 59 -10.81 -2.05 -8.59
CA GLY A 59 -9.89 -2.39 -9.68
C GLY A 59 -10.40 -1.85 -11.03
N LYS A 60 -11.68 -2.12 -11.33
CA LYS A 60 -12.32 -1.64 -12.55
C LYS A 60 -12.34 -0.11 -12.67
N ALA A 61 -12.61 0.57 -11.55
CA ALA A 61 -12.57 2.03 -11.50
C ALA A 61 -11.17 2.58 -11.78
N ARG A 62 -10.14 2.01 -11.15
CA ARG A 62 -8.74 2.42 -11.32
C ARG A 62 -8.25 2.20 -12.75
N GLU A 63 -8.53 1.04 -13.34
CA GLU A 63 -8.23 0.76 -14.75
C GLU A 63 -8.87 1.81 -15.67
N THR A 64 -10.14 2.12 -15.45
CA THR A 64 -10.88 3.08 -16.28
C THR A 64 -10.33 4.50 -16.15
N LEU A 65 -9.94 4.92 -14.94
CA LEU A 65 -9.34 6.24 -14.71
C LEU A 65 -7.94 6.35 -15.34
N ASN A 66 -7.13 5.30 -15.24
CA ASN A 66 -5.80 5.25 -15.83
C ASN A 66 -5.84 5.25 -17.37
N ASP A 67 -6.73 4.44 -17.97
CA ASP A 67 -6.82 4.30 -19.43
C ASP A 67 -7.31 5.57 -20.12
N CYS A 68 -8.04 6.43 -19.42
CA CYS A 68 -8.68 7.62 -19.97
C CYS A 68 -8.12 8.95 -19.42
N GLU A 69 -7.08 8.90 -18.57
CA GLU A 69 -6.42 10.06 -17.95
C GLU A 69 -7.38 11.15 -17.42
N MET A 70 -8.54 10.74 -16.88
CA MET A 70 -9.60 11.69 -16.49
C MET A 70 -9.55 12.04 -15.00
N VAL A 71 -9.49 13.34 -14.69
CA VAL A 71 -9.48 13.91 -13.33
C VAL A 71 -10.86 14.46 -12.92
N CYS A 72 -11.84 14.45 -13.83
CA CYS A 72 -13.17 15.05 -13.67
C CYS A 72 -14.26 14.15 -14.27
N GLY A 73 -15.52 14.31 -13.82
CA GLY A 73 -16.69 13.67 -14.44
C GLY A 73 -17.44 12.68 -13.56
N SER A 74 -18.42 11.99 -14.16
CA SER A 74 -19.33 11.06 -13.48
C SER A 74 -18.59 9.88 -12.82
N ILE A 75 -17.52 9.40 -13.44
CA ILE A 75 -16.67 8.34 -12.91
C ILE A 75 -16.00 8.74 -11.60
N VAL A 76 -15.43 9.95 -11.51
CA VAL A 76 -14.78 10.44 -10.29
C VAL A 76 -15.78 10.51 -9.13
N LYS A 77 -17.01 10.99 -9.40
CA LYS A 77 -18.08 11.01 -8.39
C LYS A 77 -18.49 9.59 -7.97
N ALA A 78 -18.62 8.67 -8.93
CA ALA A 78 -18.97 7.28 -8.63
C ALA A 78 -17.89 6.57 -7.79
N VAL A 79 -16.61 6.81 -8.08
CA VAL A 79 -15.48 6.27 -7.30
C VAL A 79 -15.47 6.82 -5.88
N ARG A 80 -15.74 8.12 -5.70
CA ARG A 80 -15.90 8.69 -4.36
C ARG A 80 -17.02 8.00 -3.59
N ASN A 81 -18.21 7.89 -4.18
CA ASN A 81 -19.34 7.21 -3.54
C ASN A 81 -19.03 5.74 -3.21
N LEU A 82 -18.27 5.05 -4.08
CA LEU A 82 -17.83 3.68 -3.84
C LEU A 82 -16.90 3.59 -2.62
N ASN A 83 -15.94 4.50 -2.51
CA ASN A 83 -15.02 4.56 -1.39
C ASN A 83 -15.76 4.89 -0.09
N ASP A 84 -16.71 5.82 -0.11
CA ASP A 84 -17.53 6.18 1.05
C ASP A 84 -18.36 4.97 1.53
N GLU A 85 -19.06 4.29 0.61
CA GLU A 85 -19.86 3.11 0.95
C GLU A 85 -18.98 1.97 1.47
N ARG A 86 -17.84 1.69 0.82
CA ARG A 86 -16.89 0.67 1.30
C ARG A 86 -16.37 1.02 2.69
N THR A 87 -16.01 2.27 2.96
CA THR A 87 -15.56 2.72 4.29
C THR A 87 -16.62 2.42 5.35
N ILE A 88 -17.89 2.72 5.09
CA ILE A 88 -19.00 2.39 5.99
C ILE A 88 -19.06 0.89 6.27
N ARG A 89 -18.98 0.05 5.24
CA ARG A 89 -19.08 -1.41 5.41
C ARG A 89 -17.85 -2.01 6.08
N ILE A 90 -16.66 -1.49 5.83
CA ILE A 90 -15.43 -1.90 6.52
C ILE A 90 -15.55 -1.58 8.00
N MET A 91 -15.99 -0.37 8.36
CA MET A 91 -16.23 0.01 9.75
C MET A 91 -17.24 -0.93 10.43
N GLN A 92 -18.36 -1.25 9.77
CA GLN A 92 -19.39 -2.16 10.30
C GLN A 92 -18.92 -3.62 10.46
N SER A 93 -17.91 -4.04 9.69
CA SER A 93 -17.41 -5.42 9.66
C SER A 93 -16.06 -5.59 10.34
N MET A 94 -15.46 -4.53 10.89
CA MET A 94 -14.06 -4.53 11.32
C MET A 94 -13.73 -5.64 12.34
N ASP A 95 -14.66 -5.98 13.22
CA ASP A 95 -14.51 -7.06 14.22
C ASP A 95 -14.58 -8.48 13.64
N LYS A 96 -15.09 -8.60 12.42
CA LYS A 96 -15.34 -9.88 11.74
C LYS A 96 -14.41 -10.10 10.55
N LEU A 97 -13.71 -9.07 10.09
CA LEU A 97 -12.72 -9.19 9.04
C LEU A 97 -11.53 -10.03 9.52
N SER A 98 -10.99 -10.84 8.62
CA SER A 98 -9.74 -11.55 8.91
C SER A 98 -8.58 -10.54 9.04
N PRO A 99 -7.54 -10.86 9.84
CA PRO A 99 -6.35 -10.02 9.94
C PRO A 99 -5.71 -9.71 8.58
N ALA A 100 -5.67 -10.69 7.67
CA ALA A 100 -5.16 -10.48 6.31
C ALA A 100 -5.99 -9.44 5.54
N LYS A 101 -7.32 -9.47 5.66
CA LYS A 101 -8.20 -8.50 4.99
C LYS A 101 -8.09 -7.10 5.61
N LEU A 102 -7.89 -7.01 6.93
CA LEU A 102 -7.59 -5.73 7.58
C LEU A 102 -6.27 -5.13 7.05
N ALA A 103 -5.23 -5.94 6.92
CA ALA A 103 -3.95 -5.50 6.37
C ALA A 103 -4.04 -5.10 4.88
N GLU A 104 -4.90 -5.76 4.10
CA GLU A 104 -5.22 -5.37 2.72
C GLU A 104 -5.84 -3.97 2.66
N TYR A 105 -6.87 -3.70 3.45
CA TYR A 105 -7.52 -2.39 3.48
C TYR A 105 -6.64 -1.29 4.07
N PHE A 106 -5.76 -1.62 5.01
CA PHE A 106 -4.87 -0.63 5.62
C PHE A 106 -3.95 0.04 4.59
N ASN A 107 -3.51 -0.70 3.57
CA ASN A 107 -2.64 -0.19 2.50
C ASN A 107 -3.42 0.53 1.38
N GLY A 108 -4.75 0.59 1.44
CA GLY A 108 -5.58 1.28 0.45
C GLY A 108 -5.68 2.78 0.72
N ASP A 109 -5.53 3.60 -0.33
CA ASP A 109 -5.62 5.07 -0.24
C ASP A 109 -7.03 5.57 0.15
N ALA A 110 -8.07 4.76 -0.05
CA ALA A 110 -9.46 5.16 0.17
C ALA A 110 -9.90 5.02 1.63
N GLU A 111 -9.18 4.23 2.41
CA GLU A 111 -9.55 3.81 3.77
C GLU A 111 -8.71 4.51 4.85
N MET A 112 -7.98 5.58 4.50
CA MET A 112 -7.09 6.30 5.42
C MET A 112 -7.75 6.68 6.75
N VAL A 113 -9.06 6.98 6.72
CA VAL A 113 -9.84 7.37 7.90
C VAL A 113 -9.97 6.24 8.92
N LEU A 114 -9.87 4.97 8.48
CA LEU A 114 -10.00 3.80 9.35
C LEU A 114 -8.65 3.26 9.86
N GLN A 115 -7.53 3.82 9.40
CA GLN A 115 -6.21 3.32 9.75
C GLN A 115 -5.93 3.39 11.26
N ASP A 116 -6.42 4.43 11.95
CA ASP A 116 -6.30 4.55 13.41
C ASP A 116 -7.00 3.38 14.14
N ASP A 117 -8.16 2.95 13.65
CA ASP A 117 -8.92 1.84 14.24
C ASP A 117 -8.35 0.46 13.85
N MET A 118 -7.83 0.33 12.63
CA MET A 118 -7.25 -0.91 12.12
C MET A 118 -5.88 -1.22 12.72
N ALA A 119 -5.03 -0.21 12.92
CA ALA A 119 -3.65 -0.37 13.37
C ALA A 119 -3.51 -1.23 14.65
N PRO A 120 -4.22 -0.96 15.77
CA PRO A 120 -4.09 -1.77 16.98
C PRO A 120 -4.54 -3.22 16.76
N ARG A 121 -5.53 -3.47 15.90
CA ARG A 121 -6.03 -4.82 15.58
C ARG A 121 -5.03 -5.61 14.75
N ILE A 122 -4.43 -4.96 13.74
CA ILE A 122 -3.35 -5.53 12.92
C ILE A 122 -2.17 -5.90 13.80
N LEU A 123 -1.75 -4.99 14.70
CA LEU A 123 -0.63 -5.26 15.61
C LEU A 123 -0.93 -6.40 16.59
N ALA A 124 -2.15 -6.46 17.14
CA ALA A 124 -2.56 -7.54 18.03
C ALA A 124 -2.53 -8.91 17.31
N ALA A 125 -3.03 -8.98 16.07
CA ALA A 125 -2.99 -10.19 15.27
C ALA A 125 -1.56 -10.58 14.86
N ALA A 126 -0.74 -9.61 14.46
CA ALA A 126 0.66 -9.84 14.11
C ALA A 126 1.49 -10.33 15.31
N GLN A 127 1.20 -9.87 16.52
CA GLN A 127 1.89 -10.29 17.74
C GLN A 127 1.75 -11.79 18.01
N VAL A 128 0.62 -12.41 17.65
CA VAL A 128 0.34 -13.84 17.89
C VAL A 128 0.55 -14.73 16.67
N SER A 129 0.78 -14.16 15.49
CA SER A 129 1.03 -14.93 14.26
C SER A 129 2.32 -15.75 14.36
N ALA A 130 2.30 -17.01 13.95
CA ALA A 130 3.51 -17.83 13.88
C ALA A 130 4.36 -17.59 12.61
N GLY A 131 3.95 -16.67 11.71
CA GLY A 131 4.62 -16.50 10.42
C GLY A 131 4.18 -17.51 9.36
N ALA A 132 2.92 -17.93 9.38
CA ALA A 132 2.37 -18.78 8.33
C ALA A 132 2.35 -18.04 6.98
N PRO A 133 2.43 -18.74 5.83
CA PRO A 133 2.43 -18.09 4.52
C PRO A 133 1.24 -17.15 4.29
N ALA A 134 0.06 -17.44 4.85
CA ALA A 134 -1.12 -16.57 4.74
C ALA A 134 -1.01 -15.23 5.49
N ASP A 135 -0.09 -15.12 6.45
CA ASP A 135 0.08 -13.93 7.30
C ASP A 135 1.14 -12.96 6.76
N HIS A 136 1.75 -13.27 5.61
CA HIS A 136 2.88 -12.51 5.07
C HIS A 136 2.59 -11.00 4.95
N GLN A 137 1.40 -10.65 4.43
CA GLN A 137 0.97 -9.26 4.28
C GLN A 137 0.61 -8.64 5.64
N LEU A 138 -0.04 -9.38 6.53
CA LEU A 138 -0.35 -8.92 7.89
C LEU A 138 0.93 -8.47 8.62
N LEU A 139 1.95 -9.33 8.58
CA LEU A 139 3.24 -9.08 9.23
C LEU A 139 3.96 -7.90 8.59
N ARG A 140 3.95 -7.80 7.26
CA ARG A 140 4.57 -6.66 6.56
C ARG A 140 3.90 -5.34 6.97
N VAL A 141 2.58 -5.29 6.99
CA VAL A 141 1.83 -4.08 7.37
C VAL A 141 2.05 -3.73 8.85
N ALA A 142 2.08 -4.73 9.74
CA ALA A 142 2.44 -4.51 11.13
C ALA A 142 3.84 -3.87 11.28
N GLY A 143 4.81 -4.34 10.49
CA GLY A 143 6.14 -3.75 10.40
C GLY A 143 6.12 -2.29 9.95
N GLN A 144 5.32 -1.94 8.94
CA GLN A 144 5.15 -0.56 8.47
C GLN A 144 4.55 0.33 9.56
N ILE A 145 3.50 -0.13 10.24
CA ILE A 145 2.82 0.62 11.32
C ILE A 145 3.82 1.01 12.42
N VAL A 146 4.62 0.06 12.93
CA VAL A 146 5.59 0.34 14.01
C VAL A 146 6.85 1.05 13.51
N ARG A 147 7.22 0.91 12.24
CA ARG A 147 8.32 1.67 11.62
C ARG A 147 7.97 3.15 11.53
N ASP A 148 6.76 3.46 11.08
CA ASP A 148 6.34 4.83 10.77
C ASP A 148 5.95 5.59 12.04
N GLY A 149 5.42 4.88 13.05
CA GLY A 149 5.10 5.45 14.36
C GLY A 149 3.94 6.46 14.33
N LYS A 150 3.13 6.45 13.27
CA LYS A 150 1.98 7.35 13.12
C LYS A 150 0.83 6.99 14.06
N TYR A 151 0.59 5.69 14.24
CA TYR A 151 -0.56 5.14 14.99
C TYR A 151 -0.18 4.61 16.37
N VAL A 152 1.11 4.34 16.56
CA VAL A 152 1.69 3.75 17.77
C VAL A 152 3.10 4.29 17.98
N ILE A 153 3.69 4.05 19.14
CA ILE A 153 5.10 4.42 19.39
C ILE A 153 5.99 3.69 18.38
N ARG A 154 6.83 4.48 17.67
CA ARG A 154 7.81 3.96 16.73
C ARG A 154 8.74 2.96 17.39
N SER A 155 8.97 1.81 16.77
CA SER A 155 9.90 0.79 17.23
C SER A 155 10.58 0.11 16.06
N SER A 156 11.86 0.45 15.84
CA SER A 156 12.67 -0.16 14.78
C SER A 156 12.89 -1.66 15.02
N ASP A 157 13.08 -2.09 16.26
CA ASP A 157 13.30 -3.51 16.57
C ASP A 157 12.06 -4.35 16.20
N LYS A 158 10.87 -3.89 16.59
CA LYS A 158 9.61 -4.56 16.21
C LYS A 158 9.37 -4.50 14.70
N ALA A 159 9.71 -3.39 14.05
CA ALA A 159 9.61 -3.28 12.60
C ALA A 159 10.48 -4.34 11.93
N ALA A 160 11.75 -4.45 12.33
CA ALA A 160 12.69 -5.42 11.79
C ALA A 160 12.24 -6.87 12.01
N GLU A 161 11.69 -7.17 13.21
CA GLU A 161 11.14 -8.49 13.53
C GLU A 161 9.94 -8.85 12.64
N TYR A 162 8.97 -7.94 12.51
CA TYR A 162 7.79 -8.16 11.68
C TYR A 162 8.15 -8.32 10.20
N PHE A 163 9.05 -7.48 9.67
CA PHE A 163 9.53 -7.63 8.30
C PHE A 163 10.29 -8.94 8.09
N ALA A 164 11.12 -9.36 9.04
CA ALA A 164 11.80 -10.65 8.94
C ALA A 164 10.83 -11.83 8.91
N ARG A 165 9.80 -11.82 9.76
CA ARG A 165 8.75 -12.85 9.79
C ARG A 165 7.91 -12.84 8.51
N ALA A 166 7.57 -11.67 7.99
CA ALA A 166 6.88 -11.53 6.71
C ALA A 166 7.71 -12.09 5.54
N TRP A 167 9.02 -11.82 5.52
CA TRP A 167 9.93 -12.36 4.51
C TRP A 167 10.03 -13.90 4.59
N LEU A 168 10.16 -14.46 5.79
CA LEU A 168 10.13 -15.91 6.00
C LEU A 168 8.79 -16.54 5.58
N ALA A 169 7.68 -15.80 5.72
CA ALA A 169 6.36 -16.21 5.24
C ALA A 169 6.21 -16.08 3.71
N GLY A 170 7.24 -15.60 3.00
CA GLY A 170 7.27 -15.53 1.53
C GLY A 170 7.01 -14.14 0.95
N ASP A 171 7.00 -13.07 1.75
CA ASP A 171 6.83 -11.69 1.26
C ASP A 171 8.19 -11.09 0.83
N PRO A 172 8.50 -10.97 -0.47
CA PRO A 172 9.76 -10.38 -0.91
C PRO A 172 9.83 -8.87 -0.62
N ILE A 173 8.69 -8.17 -0.54
CA ILE A 173 8.63 -6.73 -0.28
C ILE A 173 9.14 -6.43 1.14
N ALA A 174 8.87 -7.34 2.08
CA ALA A 174 9.33 -7.19 3.46
C ALA A 174 10.86 -7.13 3.57
N ALA A 175 11.62 -7.83 2.70
CA ALA A 175 13.08 -7.69 2.66
C ALA A 175 13.52 -6.27 2.24
N ALA A 176 12.83 -5.67 1.27
CA ALA A 176 13.10 -4.28 0.87
C ALA A 176 12.73 -3.29 1.99
N ASN A 177 11.61 -3.51 2.70
CA ASN A 177 11.25 -2.69 3.85
C ASN A 177 12.30 -2.79 4.97
N ASN A 178 12.84 -3.98 5.22
CA ASN A 178 13.88 -4.17 6.23
C ASN A 178 15.21 -3.51 5.81
N ALA A 179 15.60 -3.64 4.54
CA ALA A 179 16.78 -2.98 3.99
C ALA A 179 16.71 -1.46 4.18
N GLN A 180 15.54 -0.89 3.89
CA GLN A 180 15.28 0.53 4.07
C GLN A 180 15.31 0.95 5.54
N LEU A 181 14.70 0.17 6.43
CA LEU A 181 14.75 0.41 7.86
C LEU A 181 16.20 0.50 8.35
N TYR A 182 17.04 -0.49 8.03
CA TYR A 182 18.43 -0.49 8.46
C TYR A 182 19.28 0.62 7.82
N ASP A 183 19.04 0.97 6.55
CA ASP A 183 19.74 2.11 5.93
C ASP A 183 19.39 3.43 6.65
N SER A 184 18.12 3.59 7.06
CA SER A 184 17.68 4.76 7.85
C SER A 184 18.28 4.82 9.26
N LEU A 185 18.70 3.67 9.79
CA LEU A 185 19.41 3.54 11.06
C LEU A 185 20.93 3.64 10.89
N HIS A 186 21.42 3.82 9.66
CA HIS A 186 22.83 3.78 9.29
C HIS A 186 23.54 2.45 9.60
N ASP A 187 22.80 1.36 9.77
CA ASP A 187 23.35 0.01 9.86
C ASP A 187 23.51 -0.58 8.45
N LEU A 188 24.62 -0.20 7.82
CA LEU A 188 24.89 -0.56 6.43
C LEU A 188 25.10 -2.07 6.22
N ASN A 189 25.55 -2.79 7.26
CA ASN A 189 25.75 -4.24 7.19
C ASN A 189 24.40 -4.94 7.05
N ASN A 190 23.45 -4.61 7.94
CA ASN A 190 22.11 -5.18 7.89
C ASN A 190 21.30 -4.65 6.70
N ALA A 191 21.45 -3.37 6.34
CA ALA A 191 20.82 -2.82 5.14
C ALA A 191 21.23 -3.61 3.90
N TYR A 192 22.52 -3.92 3.76
CA TYR A 192 23.04 -4.65 2.61
C TYR A 192 22.60 -6.12 2.61
N LEU A 193 22.64 -6.79 3.77
CA LEU A 193 22.09 -8.13 3.93
C LEU A 193 20.64 -8.22 3.41
N TRP A 194 19.78 -7.33 3.87
CA TRP A 194 18.36 -7.34 3.51
C TRP A 194 18.14 -6.90 2.06
N ALA A 195 18.96 -6.00 1.52
CA ALA A 195 18.91 -5.62 0.11
C ALA A 195 19.26 -6.80 -0.82
N LEU A 196 20.19 -7.68 -0.43
CA LEU A 196 20.53 -8.91 -1.19
C LEU A 196 19.40 -9.95 -1.16
N ARG A 197 18.56 -9.95 -0.12
CA ARG A 197 17.40 -10.86 0.02
C ARG A 197 16.20 -10.41 -0.80
N CYS A 198 16.15 -9.14 -1.19
CA CYS A 198 15.17 -8.65 -2.14
C CYS A 198 15.52 -9.14 -3.56
N LYS A 199 15.02 -10.32 -3.93
CA LYS A 199 15.16 -10.90 -5.28
C LYS A 199 13.84 -10.72 -6.05
N GLY A 200 13.91 -10.14 -7.25
CA GLY A 200 12.73 -9.94 -8.12
C GLY A 200 12.02 -8.61 -7.91
N ALA A 201 10.68 -8.62 -7.93
CA ALA A 201 9.84 -7.42 -7.88
C ALA A 201 9.54 -6.96 -6.44
N CYS A 202 10.56 -6.74 -5.60
CA CYS A 202 10.36 -6.11 -4.29
C CYS A 202 10.48 -4.59 -4.41
N ARG A 203 9.48 -4.04 -5.08
CA ARG A 203 9.16 -2.62 -4.97
C ARG A 203 8.40 -2.43 -3.67
N PRO A 204 8.89 -1.59 -2.74
CA PRO A 204 8.09 -1.20 -1.60
C PRO A 204 6.73 -0.67 -2.10
N ASP A 205 5.63 -1.12 -1.49
CA ASP A 205 4.27 -0.60 -1.78
C ASP A 205 4.10 0.85 -1.31
N ASP A 206 5.01 1.32 -0.45
CA ASP A 206 5.06 2.70 0.02
C ASP A 206 5.89 3.57 -0.94
N ALA A 207 5.71 4.89 -0.91
CA ALA A 207 6.38 5.86 -1.78
C ALA A 207 7.91 5.94 -1.61
N TYR A 208 8.53 4.96 -0.96
CA TYR A 208 9.94 4.92 -0.68
C TYR A 208 10.75 4.29 -1.80
N ARG A 209 11.93 4.89 -2.04
CA ARG A 209 12.86 4.42 -3.05
C ARG A 209 13.48 3.09 -2.60
N PRO A 210 13.48 2.04 -3.46
CA PRO A 210 14.20 0.81 -3.16
C PRO A 210 15.67 1.10 -2.85
N VAL A 211 16.20 0.47 -1.80
CA VAL A 211 17.62 0.56 -1.47
C VAL A 211 18.41 -0.22 -2.51
N ASN A 212 19.33 0.45 -3.20
CA ASN A 212 20.18 -0.18 -4.21
C ASN A 212 21.35 -0.91 -3.53
N PRO A 213 21.46 -2.25 -3.66
CA PRO A 213 22.57 -3.01 -3.07
C PRO A 213 23.94 -2.47 -3.50
N GLU A 214 24.12 -2.04 -4.75
CA GLU A 214 25.41 -1.54 -5.24
C GLU A 214 25.83 -0.22 -4.55
N SER A 215 24.85 0.62 -4.22
CA SER A 215 25.10 1.86 -3.49
C SER A 215 25.52 1.61 -2.04
N LEU A 216 25.05 0.51 -1.43
CA LEU A 216 25.47 0.11 -0.09
C LEU A 216 26.83 -0.57 -0.13
N ARG A 217 27.06 -1.44 -1.12
CA ARG A 217 28.31 -2.19 -1.32
C ARG A 217 29.53 -1.27 -1.36
N SER A 218 29.45 -0.13 -2.03
CA SER A 218 30.56 0.84 -2.14
C SER A 218 30.96 1.49 -0.81
N ARG A 219 30.11 1.41 0.21
CA ARG A 219 30.31 1.99 1.55
C ARG A 219 30.76 0.94 2.58
N LEU A 220 30.92 -0.32 2.18
CA LEU A 220 31.24 -1.44 3.06
C LEU A 220 32.67 -1.94 2.85
N SER A 221 33.24 -2.52 3.91
CA SER A 221 34.50 -3.26 3.80
C SER A 221 34.30 -4.59 3.07
N THR A 222 35.35 -5.12 2.43
CA THR A 222 35.32 -6.44 1.79
C THR A 222 34.95 -7.57 2.75
N ALA A 223 35.28 -7.44 4.03
CA ALA A 223 34.87 -8.41 5.05
C ALA A 223 33.36 -8.35 5.32
N ALA A 224 32.79 -7.15 5.48
CA ALA A 224 31.36 -6.95 5.69
C ALA A 224 30.53 -7.40 4.47
N ILE A 225 31.01 -7.13 3.26
CA ILE A 225 30.38 -7.60 2.02
C ILE A 225 30.28 -9.13 2.01
N ARG A 226 31.40 -9.83 2.23
CA ARG A 226 31.42 -11.30 2.22
C ARG A 226 30.53 -11.90 3.30
N GLN A 227 30.52 -11.29 4.49
CA GLN A 227 29.65 -11.73 5.59
C GLN A 227 28.17 -11.59 5.23
N ALA A 228 27.76 -10.45 4.65
CA ALA A 228 26.40 -10.21 4.23
C ALA A 228 25.97 -11.12 3.06
N GLU A 229 26.84 -11.33 2.07
CA GLU A 229 26.57 -12.25 0.96
C GLU A 229 26.36 -13.69 1.44
N GLN A 230 27.18 -14.16 2.38
CA GLN A 230 27.02 -15.49 2.97
C GLN A 230 25.72 -15.58 3.78
N ALA A 231 25.45 -14.59 4.64
CA ALA A 231 24.23 -14.55 5.44
C ALA A 231 22.96 -14.41 4.59
N ALA A 232 23.02 -13.74 3.45
CA ALA A 232 21.86 -13.58 2.56
C ALA A 232 21.36 -14.92 1.99
N LEU A 233 22.23 -15.93 1.91
CA LEU A 233 21.88 -17.28 1.48
C LEU A 233 21.28 -18.15 2.59
N ASP A 234 21.49 -17.76 3.86
CA ASP A 234 20.98 -18.47 5.02
C ASP A 234 19.77 -17.72 5.62
N PRO A 235 18.53 -18.24 5.48
CA PRO A 235 17.35 -17.58 5.99
C PRO A 235 17.28 -17.53 7.53
N THR A 236 18.11 -18.30 8.24
CA THR A 236 18.13 -18.31 9.71
C THR A 236 18.87 -17.09 10.29
N VAL A 237 19.71 -16.43 9.49
CA VAL A 237 20.50 -15.27 9.94
C VAL A 237 19.68 -13.98 9.78
N LEU A 238 18.98 -13.53 10.82
CA LEU A 238 18.10 -12.36 10.70
C LEU A 238 18.82 -11.01 10.83
N ALA A 239 20.00 -10.99 11.44
CA ALA A 239 20.83 -9.81 11.55
C ALA A 239 22.32 -10.17 11.61
N LEU A 240 23.16 -9.25 11.14
CA LEU A 240 24.60 -9.24 11.36
C LEU A 240 24.89 -8.43 12.62
N ALA A 241 25.94 -8.80 13.34
CA ALA A 241 26.45 -7.96 14.41
C ALA A 241 26.90 -6.60 13.84
N GLY A 242 26.35 -5.52 14.39
CA GLY A 242 26.86 -4.17 14.15
C GLY A 242 28.29 -4.04 14.69
N ARG A 243 29.09 -3.17 14.07
CA ARG A 243 30.32 -2.65 14.69
C ARG A 243 30.04 -1.27 15.24
#